data_AF-A0AB33ER39-F1
#
_entry.id   AF-A0AB33ER39-F1
#
_cell.length_a   1.000
_cell.length_b   1.000
_cell.length_c   1.000
_cell.angle_alpha   90.00
_cell.angle_beta   90.00
_cell.angle_gamma   90.00
#
_symmetry.space_group_name_H-M   'P 1'
#
loop_
_entity.id
_entity.type
_entity.pdbx_description
1 polymer ?
#
loop_
_entity_poly.entity_id
_entity_poly.type
_entity_poly.pdbx_seq_one_letter_code
_entity_poly.pdbx_strand_id
1 'polypeptide(L)'
;MDRSWLFADLAVPGTGCVDVRAAELVGTVVARLVAEVRDADPGVCWFFDRLDSPAPTRLRLGLHAGPAALDLARDRLGPAARPAPPAYAVRDPARGGPLAHAGSELALTLLGGEPPWLAGLELPLAVAHLRHLCGLVPAGDRAAFLFLHWQDRSRPLTGAQRRDLAAQAQAGADKIVLAAGDLPLAEDPVAEAWGRYLDRVGEVAAQDHPAAPRGFLIATHAQLSHRRWGIDPAVDSLAALALRMVGPGVPVPGGRAG
;
A
#
# COMPACT_ATOMS: atom_id res chain seq x y z
N MET A 1 -1.09 -13.61 -27.42
CA MET A 1 -1.77 -14.55 -26.52
C MET A 1 -2.66 -13.74 -25.61
N ASP A 2 -3.93 -14.08 -25.49
CA ASP A 2 -4.84 -13.34 -24.61
C ASP A 2 -4.48 -13.60 -23.15
N ARG A 3 -4.14 -12.52 -22.42
CA ARG A 3 -3.97 -12.55 -20.97
C ARG A 3 -5.34 -12.57 -20.31
N SER A 4 -5.43 -13.21 -19.15
CA SER A 4 -6.69 -13.29 -18.40
C SER A 4 -6.44 -13.12 -16.90
N TRP A 5 -7.52 -12.96 -16.15
CA TRP A 5 -7.44 -12.76 -14.70
C TRP A 5 -7.71 -14.06 -13.94
N LEU A 6 -6.91 -14.30 -12.91
CA LEU A 6 -7.16 -15.26 -11.85
C LEU A 6 -7.31 -14.52 -10.53
N PHE A 7 -8.34 -14.88 -9.76
CA PHE A 7 -8.57 -14.37 -8.41
C PHE A 7 -8.65 -15.51 -7.41
N ALA A 8 -7.96 -15.34 -6.29
CA ALA A 8 -7.90 -16.33 -5.23
C ALA A 8 -7.96 -15.67 -3.86
N ASP A 9 -8.78 -16.23 -2.98
CA ASP A 9 -8.88 -15.87 -1.58
C ASP A 9 -8.02 -16.83 -0.75
N LEU A 10 -7.06 -16.26 -0.01
CA LEU A 10 -6.14 -16.99 0.85
C LEU A 10 -6.56 -16.82 2.32
N ALA A 11 -6.66 -17.96 3.00
CA ALA A 11 -6.80 -17.98 4.44
C ALA A 11 -5.46 -17.63 5.10
N VAL A 12 -5.48 -16.78 6.14
CA VAL A 12 -4.30 -16.54 6.97
C VAL A 12 -4.28 -17.61 8.07
N PRO A 13 -3.31 -18.56 8.05
CA PRO A 13 -3.35 -19.73 8.91
C PRO A 13 -2.81 -19.43 10.33
N GLY A 14 -3.38 -20.11 11.32
CA GLY A 14 -2.83 -20.25 12.67
C GLY A 14 -3.54 -19.47 13.78
N THR A 15 -3.00 -19.60 15.00
CA THR A 15 -3.35 -18.81 16.19
C THR A 15 -2.33 -17.68 16.36
N GLY A 16 -2.75 -16.49 16.78
CA GLY A 16 -1.86 -15.32 16.98
C GLY A 16 -2.37 -14.02 16.35
N CYS A 17 -1.52 -13.00 16.28
CA CYS A 17 -1.86 -11.71 15.66
C CYS A 17 -2.03 -11.88 14.14
N VAL A 18 -3.24 -11.63 13.65
CA VAL A 18 -3.62 -11.86 12.24
C VAL A 18 -2.77 -11.02 11.28
N ASP A 19 -2.41 -9.79 11.65
CA ASP A 19 -1.64 -8.90 10.76
C ASP A 19 -0.19 -9.34 10.57
N VAL A 20 0.42 -9.91 11.60
CA VAL A 20 1.76 -10.51 11.53
C VAL A 20 1.74 -11.73 10.62
N ARG A 21 0.75 -12.60 10.78
CA ARG A 21 0.60 -13.81 9.95
C ARG A 21 0.26 -13.48 8.50
N ALA A 22 -0.50 -12.41 8.28
CA ALA A 22 -0.77 -11.90 6.93
C ALA A 22 0.52 -11.36 6.27
N ALA A 23 1.36 -10.64 7.02
CA ALA A 23 2.66 -10.18 6.52
C ALA A 23 3.58 -11.36 6.19
N GLU A 24 3.68 -12.35 7.07
CA GLU A 24 4.46 -13.58 6.86
C GLU A 24 3.99 -14.34 5.60
N LEU A 25 2.67 -14.48 5.42
CA LEU A 25 2.11 -15.13 4.23
C LEU A 25 2.47 -14.37 2.94
N VAL A 26 2.48 -13.03 2.98
CA VAL A 26 2.90 -12.20 1.85
C VAL A 26 4.41 -12.35 1.58
N GLY A 27 5.24 -12.24 2.61
CA GLY A 27 6.70 -12.31 2.51
C GLY A 27 7.25 -13.69 2.14
N THR A 28 6.45 -14.75 2.28
CA THR A 28 6.86 -16.14 2.00
C THR A 28 6.11 -16.73 0.80
N VAL A 29 4.87 -17.16 1.00
CA VAL A 29 4.08 -17.91 0.01
C VAL A 29 3.77 -17.04 -1.20
N VAL A 30 3.30 -15.80 -0.99
CA VAL A 30 2.98 -14.89 -2.10
C VAL A 30 4.25 -14.46 -2.83
N ALA A 31 5.31 -14.09 -2.11
CA ALA A 31 6.60 -13.73 -2.72
C ALA A 31 7.13 -14.85 -3.64
N ARG A 32 7.11 -16.10 -3.16
CA ARG A 32 7.52 -17.26 -3.96
C ARG A 32 6.62 -17.47 -5.18
N LEU A 33 5.30 -17.43 -4.99
CA LEU A 33 4.34 -17.58 -6.09
C LEU A 33 4.58 -16.53 -7.18
N VAL A 34 4.75 -15.27 -6.79
CA VAL A 34 4.97 -14.16 -7.73
C VAL A 34 6.28 -14.34 -8.49
N ALA A 35 7.36 -14.79 -7.82
CA ALA A 35 8.63 -15.07 -8.48
C ALA A 35 8.46 -16.16 -9.56
N GLU A 36 7.84 -17.30 -9.21
CA GLU A 36 7.65 -18.40 -10.15
C GLU A 36 6.71 -18.02 -11.32
N VAL A 37 5.65 -17.25 -11.07
CA VAL A 37 4.73 -16.77 -12.11
C VAL A 37 5.43 -15.76 -13.03
N ARG A 38 6.29 -14.89 -12.48
CA ARG A 38 7.06 -13.91 -13.26
C ARG A 38 8.10 -14.58 -14.16
N ASP A 39 8.72 -15.65 -13.69
CA ASP A 39 9.63 -16.45 -14.53
C ASP A 39 8.89 -17.08 -15.72
N ALA A 40 7.62 -17.43 -15.54
CA ALA A 40 6.76 -17.99 -16.61
C ALA A 40 6.14 -16.91 -17.53
N ASP A 41 5.80 -15.73 -17.02
CA ASP A 41 5.32 -14.57 -17.79
C ASP A 41 5.92 -13.27 -17.22
N PRO A 42 7.01 -12.74 -17.83
CA PRO A 42 7.65 -11.51 -17.37
C PRO A 42 6.75 -10.27 -17.39
N GLY A 43 5.63 -10.30 -18.13
CA GLY A 43 4.65 -9.22 -18.18
C GLY A 43 3.43 -9.46 -17.29
N VAL A 44 3.52 -10.34 -16.29
CA VAL A 44 2.47 -10.51 -15.28
C VAL A 44 2.23 -9.22 -14.52
N CYS A 45 0.96 -8.85 -14.36
CA CYS A 45 0.54 -7.88 -13.36
C CYS A 45 -0.15 -8.65 -12.23
N TRP A 46 0.08 -8.25 -10.99
CA TRP A 46 -0.58 -8.88 -9.85
C TRP A 46 -0.79 -7.88 -8.74
N PHE A 47 -1.71 -8.17 -7.84
CA PHE A 47 -1.91 -7.41 -6.62
C PHE A 47 -2.48 -8.32 -5.53
N PHE A 48 -2.43 -7.84 -4.29
CA PHE A 48 -3.23 -8.41 -3.21
C PHE A 48 -3.97 -7.33 -2.43
N ASP A 49 -5.07 -7.69 -1.78
CA ASP A 49 -5.78 -6.84 -0.83
C ASP A 49 -5.95 -7.58 0.49
N ARG A 50 -5.80 -6.87 1.62
CA ARG A 50 -6.22 -7.37 2.93
C ARG A 50 -7.73 -7.15 3.09
N LEU A 51 -8.48 -8.22 3.38
CA LEU A 51 -9.92 -8.19 3.56
C LEU A 51 -10.28 -8.03 5.04
N ASP A 52 -11.26 -7.16 5.33
CA ASP A 52 -11.80 -6.96 6.68
C ASP A 52 -12.72 -8.12 7.15
N SER A 53 -12.90 -9.14 6.31
CA SER A 53 -13.82 -10.27 6.56
C SER A 53 -13.47 -11.00 7.87
N PRO A 54 -14.47 -11.45 8.68
CA PRO A 54 -14.18 -12.38 9.76
C PRO A 54 -13.40 -13.58 9.21
N ALA A 55 -12.42 -14.03 10.00
CA ALA A 55 -11.51 -15.13 9.69
C ALA A 55 -12.26 -16.37 9.16
N PRO A 56 -11.63 -17.21 8.30
CA PRO A 56 -10.19 -17.32 8.09
C PRO A 56 -9.62 -16.58 6.87
N THR A 57 -10.48 -16.10 5.95
CA THR A 57 -10.04 -15.45 4.71
C THR A 57 -9.63 -14.00 4.94
N ARG A 58 -8.38 -13.66 4.62
CA ARG A 58 -7.84 -12.32 4.89
C ARG A 58 -7.05 -11.71 3.75
N LEU A 59 -6.58 -12.49 2.77
CA LEU A 59 -5.92 -11.94 1.58
C LEU A 59 -6.70 -12.32 0.33
N ARG A 60 -6.92 -11.35 -0.56
CA ARG A 60 -7.36 -11.60 -1.93
C ARG A 60 -6.21 -11.33 -2.87
N LEU A 61 -5.88 -12.30 -3.71
CA LEU A 61 -4.88 -12.20 -4.76
C LEU A 61 -5.57 -12.01 -6.11
N GLY A 62 -5.04 -11.13 -6.96
CA GLY A 62 -5.38 -11.02 -8.37
C GLY A 62 -4.13 -11.14 -9.23
N LEU A 63 -4.17 -11.99 -10.25
CA LEU A 63 -3.08 -12.25 -11.20
C LEU A 63 -3.59 -12.06 -12.63
N HIS A 64 -2.86 -11.28 -13.44
CA HIS A 64 -3.12 -11.06 -14.85
C HIS A 64 -1.92 -11.48 -15.68
N ALA A 65 -2.03 -12.66 -16.28
CA ALA A 65 -0.93 -13.30 -16.98
C ALA A 65 -1.44 -14.14 -18.15
N GLY A 66 -0.50 -14.68 -18.94
CA GLY A 66 -0.76 -15.70 -19.94
C GLY A 66 -1.19 -17.04 -19.32
N PRO A 67 -1.82 -17.92 -20.10
CA PRO A 67 -2.46 -19.14 -19.60
C PRO A 67 -1.50 -20.07 -18.83
N ALA A 68 -0.28 -20.30 -19.34
CA ALA A 68 0.70 -21.17 -18.69
C ALA A 68 1.11 -20.67 -17.28
N ALA A 69 1.27 -19.35 -17.12
CA ALA A 69 1.60 -18.75 -15.83
C ALA A 69 0.41 -18.80 -14.85
N LEU A 70 -0.83 -18.72 -15.35
CA LEU A 70 -2.02 -18.89 -14.52
C LEU A 70 -2.27 -20.35 -14.11
N ASP A 71 -1.96 -21.32 -14.97
CA ASP A 71 -2.03 -22.74 -14.63
C ASP A 71 -1.00 -23.08 -13.54
N LEU A 72 0.24 -22.60 -13.69
CA LEU A 72 1.26 -22.66 -12.65
C LEU A 72 0.76 -22.04 -11.34
N ALA A 73 0.14 -20.87 -11.39
CA ALA A 73 -0.39 -20.22 -10.20
C ALA A 73 -1.48 -21.06 -9.51
N ARG A 74 -2.40 -21.68 -10.26
CA ARG A 74 -3.42 -22.58 -9.70
C ARG A 74 -2.79 -23.77 -9.00
N ASP A 75 -1.80 -24.39 -9.62
CA ASP A 75 -1.10 -25.55 -9.07
C ASP A 75 -0.36 -25.21 -7.77
N ARG A 76 0.29 -24.04 -7.72
CA ARG A 76 1.03 -23.57 -6.53
C ARG A 76 0.14 -23.11 -5.38
N LEU A 77 -0.95 -22.43 -5.69
CA LEU A 77 -1.95 -22.01 -4.70
C LEU A 77 -2.63 -23.23 -4.05
N GLY A 78 -2.82 -24.30 -4.82
CA GLY A 78 -3.36 -25.57 -4.35
C GLY A 78 -4.77 -25.46 -3.76
N PRO A 79 -5.23 -26.49 -3.04
CA PRO A 79 -6.61 -26.57 -2.53
C PRO A 79 -6.90 -25.60 -1.36
N ALA A 80 -5.88 -25.00 -0.77
CA ALA A 80 -6.03 -24.06 0.34
C ALA A 80 -6.52 -22.68 -0.13
N ALA A 81 -6.30 -22.34 -1.40
CA ALA A 81 -6.83 -21.13 -2.02
C ALA A 81 -8.26 -21.36 -2.49
N ARG A 82 -9.16 -20.43 -2.15
CA ARG A 82 -10.54 -20.46 -2.65
C ARG A 82 -10.65 -19.60 -3.91
N PRO A 83 -11.25 -20.09 -5.01
CA PRO A 83 -11.57 -19.24 -6.14
C PRO A 83 -12.39 -18.03 -5.68
N ALA A 84 -11.96 -16.84 -6.06
CA ALA A 84 -12.66 -15.60 -5.74
C ALA A 84 -13.37 -15.08 -7.00
N PRO A 85 -14.54 -14.43 -6.87
CA PRO A 85 -15.16 -13.78 -8.00
C PRO A 85 -14.25 -12.66 -8.52
N PRO A 86 -14.33 -12.32 -9.82
CA PRO A 86 -13.63 -11.16 -10.35
C PRO A 86 -13.99 -9.93 -9.52
N ALA A 87 -12.99 -9.35 -8.87
CA ALA A 87 -13.21 -8.11 -8.15
C ALA A 87 -13.48 -7.03 -9.20
N TYR A 88 -14.64 -6.35 -9.17
CA TYR A 88 -14.97 -5.17 -10.01
C TYR A 88 -13.85 -4.11 -10.06
N ALA A 89 -12.94 -4.17 -9.08
CA ALA A 89 -11.64 -3.53 -9.00
C ALA A 89 -10.88 -3.39 -10.33
N VAL A 90 -10.75 -4.44 -11.15
CA VAL A 90 -9.70 -4.62 -12.18
C VAL A 90 -9.52 -3.49 -13.23
N ARG A 91 -10.44 -2.54 -13.31
CA ARG A 91 -10.39 -1.41 -14.26
C ARG A 91 -9.88 -0.11 -13.64
N ASP A 92 -9.74 -0.05 -12.31
CA ASP A 92 -9.28 1.12 -11.58
C ASP A 92 -7.76 1.02 -11.34
N PRO A 93 -6.97 2.09 -11.60
CA PRO A 93 -5.52 2.03 -11.44
C PRO A 93 -5.07 1.61 -10.04
N ALA A 94 -5.77 2.02 -8.98
CA ALA A 94 -5.48 1.71 -7.58
C ALA A 94 -6.05 0.37 -7.09
N ARG A 95 -7.03 -0.21 -7.80
CA ARG A 95 -7.68 -1.49 -7.46
C ARG A 95 -7.42 -2.53 -8.57
N GLY A 96 -6.25 -3.14 -8.58
CA GLY A 96 -5.88 -4.16 -9.56
C GLY A 96 -5.29 -3.64 -10.88
N GLY A 97 -5.27 -2.32 -11.08
CA GLY A 97 -4.46 -1.69 -12.12
C GLY A 97 -2.99 -1.46 -11.73
N PRO A 98 -2.27 -0.59 -12.46
CA PRO A 98 -0.83 -0.40 -12.30
C PRO A 98 -0.38 0.09 -10.92
N LEU A 99 -1.18 0.87 -10.19
CA LEU A 99 -0.84 1.32 -8.84
C LEU A 99 -1.01 0.21 -7.81
N ALA A 100 -2.03 -0.63 -7.97
CA ALA A 100 -2.19 -1.80 -7.12
C ALA A 100 -1.01 -2.76 -7.26
N HIS A 101 -0.57 -2.98 -8.50
CA HIS A 101 0.62 -3.78 -8.78
C HIS A 101 1.87 -3.18 -8.15
N ALA A 102 2.16 -1.90 -8.38
CA ALA A 102 3.33 -1.24 -7.81
C ALA A 102 3.33 -1.28 -6.27
N GLY A 103 2.17 -1.02 -5.64
CA GLY A 103 2.05 -1.10 -4.18
C GLY A 103 2.23 -2.52 -3.62
N SER A 104 1.82 -3.55 -4.37
CA SER A 104 2.03 -4.95 -4.02
C SER A 104 3.47 -5.42 -4.23
N GLU A 105 4.17 -4.95 -5.28
CA GLU A 105 5.61 -5.18 -5.46
C GLU A 105 6.43 -4.61 -4.29
N LEU A 106 6.16 -3.35 -3.91
CA LEU A 106 6.82 -2.74 -2.77
C LEU A 106 6.52 -3.50 -1.48
N ALA A 107 5.29 -3.98 -1.30
CA ALA A 107 4.89 -4.75 -0.13
C ALA A 107 5.70 -6.05 0.04
N LEU A 108 6.12 -6.72 -1.05
CA LEU A 108 6.99 -7.90 -0.95
C LEU A 108 8.32 -7.57 -0.28
N THR A 109 8.87 -6.37 -0.55
CA THR A 109 10.14 -5.91 0.01
C THR A 109 9.96 -5.43 1.46
N LEU A 110 8.86 -4.72 1.75
CA LEU A 110 8.57 -4.20 3.10
C LEU A 110 8.22 -5.31 4.11
N LEU A 111 7.52 -6.35 3.66
CA LEU A 111 6.97 -7.41 4.51
C LEU A 111 7.78 -8.71 4.47
N GLY A 112 8.78 -8.80 3.58
CA GLY A 112 9.68 -9.94 3.49
C GLY A 112 10.79 -9.89 4.55
N GLY A 113 11.41 -11.06 4.80
CA GLY A 113 12.50 -11.23 5.76
C GLY A 113 12.07 -11.51 7.19
N GLU A 114 13.03 -11.87 8.04
CA GLU A 114 12.84 -12.08 9.48
C GLU A 114 13.90 -11.30 10.27
N PRO A 115 13.54 -10.22 11.00
CA PRO A 115 12.22 -9.57 11.02
C PRO A 115 11.92 -8.80 9.71
N PRO A 116 10.63 -8.52 9.41
CA PRO A 116 10.26 -7.64 8.29
C PRO A 116 10.82 -6.24 8.44
N TRP A 117 11.22 -5.60 7.33
CA TRP A 117 11.79 -4.24 7.36
C TRP A 117 10.82 -3.21 7.95
N LEU A 118 9.52 -3.34 7.65
CA LEU A 118 8.51 -2.39 8.13
C LEU A 118 8.27 -2.45 9.64
N ALA A 119 8.67 -3.52 10.33
CA ALA A 119 8.36 -3.71 11.73
C ALA A 119 8.96 -2.60 12.60
N GLY A 120 8.12 -1.80 13.25
CA GLY A 120 8.53 -0.64 14.05
C GLY A 120 8.80 0.64 13.27
N LEU A 121 8.67 0.61 11.93
CA LEU A 121 8.82 1.77 11.03
C LEU A 121 7.48 2.22 10.42
N GLU A 122 6.35 1.73 10.92
CA GLU A 122 5.03 1.95 10.31
C GLU A 122 4.65 3.43 10.26
N LEU A 123 4.80 4.15 11.38
CA LEU A 123 4.49 5.58 11.45
C LEU A 123 5.42 6.42 10.55
N PRO A 124 6.76 6.34 10.69
CA PRO A 124 7.64 7.17 9.87
C PRO A 124 7.55 6.82 8.37
N LEU A 125 7.34 5.55 7.99
CA LEU A 125 7.08 5.21 6.59
C LEU A 125 5.73 5.75 6.09
N ALA A 126 4.66 5.66 6.88
CA ALA A 126 3.35 6.22 6.49
C ALA A 126 3.44 7.74 6.26
N VAL A 127 4.20 8.44 7.11
CA VAL A 127 4.47 9.88 6.95
C VAL A 127 5.27 10.15 5.67
N ALA A 128 6.37 9.43 5.44
CA ALA A 128 7.18 9.60 4.23
C ALA A 128 6.33 9.35 2.97
N HIS A 129 5.56 8.27 2.97
CA HIS A 129 4.66 7.92 1.87
C HIS A 129 3.63 9.03 1.59
N LEU A 130 2.88 9.45 2.61
CA LEU A 130 1.87 10.48 2.46
C LEU A 130 2.47 11.83 2.04
N ARG A 131 3.69 12.15 2.49
CA ARG A 131 4.41 13.35 2.05
C ARG A 131 4.69 13.32 0.55
N HIS A 132 5.22 12.21 0.03
CA HIS A 132 5.46 12.04 -1.41
C HIS A 132 4.16 12.13 -2.22
N LEU A 133 3.11 11.41 -1.80
CA LEU A 133 1.82 11.45 -2.49
C LEU A 133 1.15 12.83 -2.45
N CYS A 134 1.24 13.53 -1.32
CA CYS A 134 0.77 14.90 -1.17
C CYS A 134 1.52 15.86 -2.12
N GLY A 135 2.80 15.59 -2.40
CA GLY A 135 3.59 16.33 -3.40
C GLY A 135 3.01 16.26 -4.82
N LEU A 136 2.31 15.18 -5.17
CA LEU A 136 1.67 14.97 -6.48
C LEU A 136 0.30 15.66 -6.61
N VAL A 137 -0.20 16.22 -5.51
CA VAL A 137 -1.47 16.95 -5.45
C VAL A 137 -1.21 18.46 -5.55
N PRO A 138 -2.05 19.25 -6.26
CA PRO A 138 -1.92 20.71 -6.31
C PRO A 138 -1.85 21.32 -4.92
N ALA A 139 -1.00 22.35 -4.75
CA ALA A 139 -0.70 22.92 -3.42
C ALA A 139 -1.96 23.34 -2.63
N GLY A 140 -2.96 23.91 -3.32
CA GLY A 140 -4.24 24.31 -2.71
C GLY A 140 -5.08 23.14 -2.18
N ASP A 141 -4.88 21.93 -2.72
CA ASP A 141 -5.69 20.75 -2.40
C ASP A 141 -5.02 19.84 -1.35
N ARG A 142 -3.74 20.07 -1.04
CA ARG A 142 -2.93 19.22 -0.14
C ARG A 142 -3.53 19.06 1.26
N ALA A 143 -4.05 20.16 1.83
CA ALA A 143 -4.67 20.12 3.15
C ALA A 143 -5.97 19.30 3.14
N ALA A 144 -6.76 19.40 2.06
CA ALA A 144 -7.98 18.62 1.88
C ALA A 144 -7.67 17.14 1.66
N PHE A 145 -6.64 16.83 0.87
CA PHE A 145 -6.13 15.46 0.68
C PHE A 145 -5.81 14.78 2.01
N LEU A 146 -4.98 15.41 2.85
CA LEU A 146 -4.60 14.85 4.16
C LEU A 146 -5.80 14.73 5.11
N PHE A 147 -6.72 15.69 5.08
CA PHE A 147 -7.95 15.63 5.88
C PHE A 147 -8.84 14.45 5.46
N LEU A 148 -9.07 14.26 4.16
CA LEU A 148 -9.88 13.16 3.65
C LEU A 148 -9.23 11.80 3.94
N HIS A 149 -7.90 11.71 3.85
CA HIS A 149 -7.16 10.52 4.25
C HIS A 149 -7.37 10.19 5.73
N TRP A 150 -7.16 11.17 6.62
CA TRP A 150 -7.45 11.01 8.05
C TRP A 150 -8.92 10.63 8.31
N GLN A 151 -9.88 11.29 7.65
CA GLN A 151 -11.29 11.06 7.86
C GLN A 151 -11.70 9.63 7.50
N ASP A 152 -11.18 9.09 6.39
CA ASP A 152 -11.45 7.71 6.00
C ASP A 152 -10.76 6.70 6.92
N ARG A 153 -9.46 6.87 7.16
CA ARG A 153 -8.66 5.93 7.96
C ARG A 153 -9.06 5.93 9.43
N SER A 154 -9.62 7.01 9.95
CA SER A 154 -10.12 7.08 11.32
C SER A 154 -11.52 6.47 11.49
N ARG A 155 -12.22 6.07 10.42
CA ARG A 155 -13.56 5.46 10.48
C ARG A 155 -13.72 4.33 11.51
N PRO A 156 -12.84 3.32 11.59
CA PRO A 156 -12.96 2.25 12.58
C PRO A 156 -12.64 2.69 14.02
N LEU A 157 -12.08 3.89 14.21
CA LEU A 157 -11.70 4.41 15.53
C LEU A 157 -12.89 5.05 16.24
N THR A 158 -12.95 4.85 17.56
CA THR A 158 -13.88 5.52 18.46
C THR A 158 -13.61 7.03 18.54
N GLY A 159 -14.60 7.80 19.00
CA GLY A 159 -14.44 9.23 19.22
C GLY A 159 -13.33 9.59 20.22
N ALA A 160 -13.09 8.75 21.24
CA ALA A 160 -12.00 8.95 22.20
C ALA A 160 -10.64 8.79 21.52
N GLN A 161 -10.42 7.68 20.81
CA GLN A 161 -9.18 7.42 20.07
C GLN A 161 -8.87 8.55 19.08
N ARG A 162 -9.87 9.07 18.35
CA ARG A 162 -9.67 10.18 17.42
C ARG A 162 -9.20 11.46 18.12
N ARG A 163 -9.73 11.76 19.32
CA ARG A 163 -9.28 12.91 20.12
C ARG A 163 -7.86 12.73 20.63
N ASP A 164 -7.52 11.53 21.09
CA ASP A 164 -6.18 11.22 21.60
C ASP A 164 -5.12 11.37 20.49
N LEU A 165 -5.42 10.87 19.28
CA LEU A 165 -4.55 11.06 18.11
C LEU A 165 -4.41 12.55 17.72
N ALA A 166 -5.50 13.32 17.79
CA ALA A 166 -5.44 14.76 17.54
C ALA A 166 -4.58 15.49 18.57
N ALA A 167 -4.69 15.13 19.86
CA ALA A 167 -3.84 15.68 20.91
C ALA A 167 -2.36 15.29 20.72
N GLN A 168 -2.08 14.04 20.33
CA GLN A 168 -0.73 13.56 20.04
C GLN A 168 -0.11 14.31 18.85
N ALA A 169 -0.86 14.50 17.76
CA ALA A 169 -0.40 15.29 16.63
C ALA A 169 -0.14 16.74 17.04
N GLN A 170 -1.03 17.36 17.83
CA GLN A 170 -0.88 18.73 18.31
C GLN A 170 0.36 18.93 19.18
N ALA A 171 0.73 17.93 19.98
CA ALA A 171 1.90 17.99 20.85
C ALA A 171 3.23 17.66 20.13
N GLY A 172 3.19 16.94 19.01
CA GLY A 172 4.39 16.29 18.46
C GLY A 172 4.51 16.23 16.93
N ALA A 173 3.68 16.96 16.17
CA ALA A 173 3.67 16.90 14.71
C ALA A 173 5.08 17.09 14.10
N ASP A 174 5.82 18.11 14.52
CA ASP A 174 7.16 18.39 14.00
C ASP A 174 8.12 17.21 14.23
N LYS A 175 8.10 16.62 15.43
CA LYS A 175 8.94 15.46 15.77
C LYS A 175 8.55 14.23 14.95
N ILE A 176 7.25 13.99 14.77
CA ILE A 176 6.74 12.86 13.97
C ILE A 176 7.18 13.02 12.51
N VAL A 177 7.02 14.21 11.94
CA VAL A 177 7.40 14.51 10.56
C VAL A 177 8.91 14.44 10.37
N LEU A 178 9.69 14.95 11.33
CA LEU A 178 11.15 14.89 11.31
C LEU A 178 11.66 13.45 11.40
N ALA A 179 11.05 12.61 12.24
CA ALA A 179 11.45 11.20 12.39
C ALA A 179 11.26 10.37 11.11
N ALA A 180 10.36 10.79 10.23
CA ALA A 180 10.20 10.16 8.91
C ALA A 180 11.39 10.45 7.98
N GLY A 181 12.11 11.57 8.18
CA GLY A 181 13.29 11.95 7.39
C GLY A 181 13.08 11.76 5.89
N ASP A 182 14.10 11.22 5.23
CA ASP A 182 14.09 10.80 3.83
C ASP A 182 13.87 9.28 3.70
N LEU A 183 13.04 8.67 4.57
CA LEU A 183 12.83 7.22 4.51
C LEU A 183 12.18 6.77 3.18
N PRO A 184 12.59 5.59 2.68
CA PRO A 184 13.74 4.78 3.10
C PRO A 184 15.06 5.46 2.72
N LEU A 185 16.10 5.29 3.56
CA LEU A 185 17.42 5.89 3.33
C LEU A 185 18.04 5.30 2.05
N ALA A 186 18.88 6.07 1.35
CA ALA A 186 19.45 5.66 0.07
C ALA A 186 20.25 4.34 0.12
N GLU A 187 20.83 4.00 1.28
CA GLU A 187 21.59 2.77 1.51
C GLU A 187 20.70 1.58 1.93
N ASP A 188 19.41 1.80 2.16
CA ASP A 188 18.49 0.75 2.59
C ASP A 188 18.21 -0.24 1.45
N PRO A 189 18.09 -1.54 1.76
CA PRO A 189 17.71 -2.56 0.76
C PRO A 189 16.33 -2.31 0.13
N VAL A 190 15.50 -1.46 0.75
CA VAL A 190 14.17 -1.07 0.26
C VAL A 190 14.22 0.12 -0.70
N ALA A 191 15.31 0.90 -0.71
CA ALA A 191 15.39 2.17 -1.43
C ALA A 191 15.11 2.05 -2.93
N GLU A 192 15.65 1.02 -3.58
CA GLU A 192 15.42 0.77 -5.00
C GLU A 192 13.95 0.40 -5.29
N ALA A 193 13.35 -0.47 -4.47
CA ALA A 193 11.94 -0.85 -4.60
C ALA A 193 11.01 0.35 -4.37
N TRP A 194 11.37 1.20 -3.41
CA TRP A 194 10.66 2.45 -3.11
C TRP A 194 10.75 3.46 -4.26
N GLY A 195 11.94 3.66 -4.82
CA GLY A 195 12.13 4.54 -5.99
C GLY A 195 11.28 4.08 -7.17
N ARG A 196 11.37 2.80 -7.55
CA ARG A 196 10.54 2.22 -8.63
C ARG A 196 9.05 2.37 -8.36
N TYR A 197 8.63 2.20 -7.11
CA TYR A 197 7.25 2.42 -6.70
C TYR A 197 6.83 3.89 -6.92
N LEU A 198 7.59 4.85 -6.41
CA LEU A 198 7.27 6.27 -6.54
C LEU A 198 7.29 6.75 -7.99
N ASP A 199 8.25 6.30 -8.80
CA ASP A 199 8.30 6.58 -10.23
C ASP A 199 7.01 6.11 -10.91
N ARG A 200 6.59 4.88 -10.62
CA ARG A 200 5.35 4.34 -11.18
C ARG A 200 4.11 5.10 -10.72
N VAL A 201 4.07 5.54 -9.46
CA VAL A 201 2.97 6.38 -8.96
C VAL A 201 2.97 7.73 -9.68
N GLY A 202 4.12 8.36 -9.88
CA GLY A 202 4.27 9.62 -10.59
C GLY A 202 3.82 9.53 -12.06
N GLU A 203 4.25 8.48 -12.76
CA GLU A 203 3.83 8.19 -14.14
C GLU A 203 2.31 8.06 -14.26
N VAL A 204 1.68 7.25 -13.40
CA VAL A 204 0.23 7.07 -13.43
C VAL A 204 -0.46 8.36 -13.01
N ALA A 205 0.02 9.06 -11.99
CA ALA A 205 -0.57 10.33 -11.56
C ALA A 205 -0.56 11.39 -12.68
N ALA A 206 0.49 11.41 -13.51
CA ALA A 206 0.64 12.35 -14.62
C ALA A 206 -0.36 12.11 -15.77
N GLN A 207 -0.86 10.88 -15.91
CA GLN A 207 -1.85 10.53 -16.93
C GLN A 207 -3.22 11.17 -16.64
N ASP A 208 -4.04 11.30 -17.67
CA ASP A 208 -5.44 11.69 -17.53
C ASP A 208 -6.30 10.50 -17.13
N HIS A 209 -7.18 10.70 -16.16
CA HIS A 209 -8.03 9.66 -15.56
C HIS A 209 -9.49 10.13 -15.62
N PRO A 210 -10.20 9.93 -16.74
CA PRO A 210 -11.56 10.45 -16.92
C PRO A 210 -12.56 9.89 -15.90
N ALA A 211 -12.25 8.73 -15.31
CA ALA A 211 -13.09 8.09 -14.29
C ALA A 211 -12.87 8.62 -12.85
N ALA A 212 -11.77 9.33 -12.57
CA ALA A 212 -11.47 9.81 -11.22
C ALA A 212 -10.54 11.05 -11.22
N PRO A 213 -10.88 12.13 -10.51
CA PRO A 213 -9.94 13.23 -10.28
C PRO A 213 -8.63 12.75 -9.66
N ARG A 214 -7.49 13.31 -10.09
CA ARG A 214 -6.14 12.91 -9.63
C ARG A 214 -6.04 12.80 -8.11
N GLY A 215 -6.51 13.81 -7.36
CA GLY A 215 -6.47 13.79 -5.90
C GLY A 215 -7.23 12.62 -5.27
N PHE A 216 -8.36 12.23 -5.86
CA PHE A 216 -9.15 11.07 -5.40
C PHE A 216 -8.43 9.75 -5.70
N LEU A 217 -7.81 9.62 -6.88
CA LEU A 217 -7.03 8.45 -7.24
C LEU A 217 -5.85 8.25 -6.27
N ILE A 218 -5.09 9.31 -6.02
CA ILE A 218 -3.93 9.27 -5.12
C ILE A 218 -4.36 8.97 -3.67
N ALA A 219 -5.47 9.55 -3.20
CA ALA A 219 -6.00 9.25 -1.86
C ALA A 219 -6.42 7.78 -1.74
N THR A 220 -7.16 7.27 -2.73
CA THR A 220 -7.58 5.86 -2.77
C THR A 220 -6.36 4.94 -2.81
N HIS A 221 -5.34 5.29 -3.59
CA HIS A 221 -4.11 4.52 -3.66
C HIS A 221 -3.37 4.49 -2.32
N ALA A 222 -3.21 5.64 -1.65
CA ALA A 222 -2.56 5.74 -0.34
C ALA A 222 -3.19 4.78 0.68
N GLN A 223 -4.53 4.83 0.78
CA GLN A 223 -5.30 4.01 1.72
C GLN A 223 -5.14 2.51 1.43
N LEU A 224 -5.22 2.12 0.16
CA LEU A 224 -5.10 0.71 -0.23
C LEU A 224 -3.66 0.20 -0.02
N SER A 225 -2.64 1.01 -0.33
CA SER A 225 -1.24 0.67 -0.06
C SER A 225 -0.99 0.45 1.44
N HIS A 226 -1.41 1.37 2.30
CA HIS A 226 -1.24 1.24 3.75
C HIS A 226 -1.98 0.02 4.31
N ARG A 227 -3.18 -0.28 3.80
CA ARG A 227 -3.89 -1.51 4.13
C ARG A 227 -3.12 -2.77 3.67
N ARG A 228 -2.53 -2.79 2.48
CA ARG A 228 -1.72 -3.92 1.99
C ARG A 228 -0.49 -4.15 2.87
N TRP A 229 0.16 -3.07 3.28
CA TRP A 229 1.32 -3.08 4.16
C TRP A 229 0.97 -3.42 5.61
N GLY A 230 -0.32 -3.41 5.98
CA GLY A 230 -0.77 -3.73 7.34
C GLY A 230 -0.58 -2.57 8.33
N ILE A 231 -0.51 -1.34 7.83
CA ILE A 231 -0.41 -0.15 8.69
C ILE A 231 -1.75 0.04 9.40
N ASP A 232 -1.68 0.06 10.74
CA ASP A 232 -2.84 0.23 11.60
C ASP A 232 -3.58 1.55 11.30
N PRO A 233 -4.93 1.56 11.27
CA PRO A 233 -5.69 2.77 10.98
C PRO A 233 -5.38 3.96 11.90
N ALA A 234 -5.03 3.73 13.17
CA ALA A 234 -4.62 4.79 14.09
C ALA A 234 -3.26 5.38 13.74
N VAL A 235 -2.29 4.54 13.37
CA VAL A 235 -0.96 4.98 12.89
C VAL A 235 -1.10 5.82 11.62
N ASP A 236 -1.89 5.33 10.67
CA ASP A 236 -2.15 5.99 9.41
C ASP A 236 -2.86 7.35 9.59
N SER A 237 -3.85 7.38 10.49
CA SER A 237 -4.56 8.61 10.88
C SER A 237 -3.62 9.62 11.53
N LEU A 238 -2.70 9.17 12.39
CA LEU A 238 -1.71 10.03 13.05
C LEU A 238 -0.73 10.63 12.03
N ALA A 239 -0.25 9.85 11.07
CA ALA A 239 0.63 10.31 10.01
C ALA A 239 0.01 11.46 9.20
N ALA A 240 -1.25 11.30 8.79
CA ALA A 240 -1.98 12.32 8.05
C ALA A 240 -2.23 13.60 8.88
N LEU A 241 -2.59 13.45 10.17
CA LEU A 241 -2.75 14.60 11.07
C LEU A 241 -1.44 15.36 11.25
N ALA A 242 -0.35 14.66 11.58
CA ALA A 242 0.95 15.28 11.79
C ALA A 242 1.40 16.09 10.57
N LEU A 243 1.33 15.52 9.36
CA LEU A 243 1.65 16.24 8.12
C LEU A 243 0.75 17.47 7.90
N ARG A 244 -0.55 17.34 8.18
CA ARG A 244 -1.50 18.45 8.00
C ARG A 244 -1.20 19.61 8.94
N MET A 245 -0.70 19.32 10.15
CA MET A 245 -0.39 20.32 11.17
C MET A 245 0.91 21.07 10.89
N VAL A 246 1.93 20.40 10.35
CA VAL A 246 3.17 21.07 9.91
C VAL A 246 2.91 21.95 8.67
N GLY A 247 1.91 21.61 7.87
CA GLY A 247 1.48 22.41 6.72
C GLY A 247 2.40 22.26 5.49
N PRO A 248 2.09 22.97 4.39
CA PRO A 248 2.76 22.79 3.09
C PRO A 248 4.22 23.27 3.05
N GLY A 249 4.79 23.75 4.16
CA GLY A 249 6.19 24.17 4.28
C GLY A 249 7.19 23.02 4.40
N VAL A 250 6.74 21.76 4.43
CA VAL A 250 7.64 20.61 4.43
C VAL A 250 8.29 20.48 3.04
N PRO A 251 9.63 20.55 2.93
CA PRO A 251 10.32 20.37 1.66
C PRO A 251 9.94 19.02 1.03
N VAL A 252 9.65 19.02 -0.27
CA VAL A 252 9.53 17.79 -1.03
C VAL A 252 10.94 17.19 -1.16
N PRO A 253 11.16 15.91 -0.83
CA PRO A 253 12.45 15.28 -1.06
C PRO A 253 12.80 15.35 -2.55
N GLY A 254 14.00 15.86 -2.87
CA GLY A 254 14.49 15.97 -4.26
C GLY A 254 14.24 17.30 -4.97
N GLY A 255 13.66 18.31 -4.30
CA GLY A 255 13.60 19.66 -4.85
C GLY A 255 15.00 20.30 -4.89
N ARG A 256 15.69 20.24 -6.04
CA ARG A 256 16.78 21.18 -6.30
C ARG A 256 16.18 22.59 -6.22
N ALA A 257 16.66 23.39 -5.28
CA ALA A 257 16.41 24.83 -5.27
C ALA A 257 16.86 25.39 -6.61
N GLY A 258 15.90 25.93 -7.36
CA GLY A 258 16.15 26.87 -8.46
C GLY A 258 16.15 28.29 -7.92
#